data_AF-A0A353BKW6-F1
#
_entry.id   AF-A0A353BKW6-F1
#
_cell.length_a   1.000
_cell.length_b   1.000
_cell.length_c   1.000
_cell.angle_alpha   90.00
_cell.angle_beta   90.00
_cell.angle_gamma   90.00
#
_symmetry.space_group_name_H-M   'P 1'
#
loop_
_entity.id
_entity.type
_entity.pdbx_description
1 polymer ?
#
loop_
_entity_poly.entity_id
_entity_poly.type
_entity_poly.pdbx_seq_one_letter_code
_entity_poly.pdbx_strand_id
1 'polypeptide(L)'
;MKYPAHIWDQLKNITADDLIAALGKDGWVCDTKGGSERIYYHAPTRRRVSVHYHPKKTYSPKMLKGLLTDAGWTENDFKRLKLVKR
;
A
#
# COMPACT_ATOMS: atom_id res chain seq x y z
N MET A 1 -16.51 4.13 -6.25
CA MET A 1 -15.13 3.84 -5.78
C MET A 1 -14.24 3.69 -7.00
N LYS A 2 -12.95 4.03 -6.93
CA LYS A 2 -12.01 3.92 -8.07
C LYS A 2 -11.75 2.47 -8.53
N TYR A 3 -12.16 1.47 -7.74
CA TYR A 3 -11.90 0.05 -7.97
C TYR A 3 -13.20 -0.78 -7.94
N PRO A 4 -13.24 -1.92 -8.64
CA PRO A 4 -14.34 -2.89 -8.56
C PRO A 4 -14.57 -3.41 -7.14
N ALA A 5 -15.81 -3.79 -6.81
CA ALA A 5 -16.19 -4.25 -5.47
C ALA A 5 -15.36 -5.46 -5.00
N HIS A 6 -15.17 -6.47 -5.87
CA HIS A 6 -14.40 -7.68 -5.55
C HIS A 6 -12.90 -7.42 -5.32
N ILE A 7 -12.34 -6.37 -5.92
CA ILE A 7 -10.97 -5.92 -5.66
C ILE A 7 -10.91 -5.24 -4.29
N TRP A 8 -11.87 -4.35 -4.03
CA TRP A 8 -11.95 -3.63 -2.76
C TRP A 8 -12.12 -4.56 -1.55
N ASP A 9 -12.92 -5.61 -1.69
CA ASP A 9 -13.15 -6.59 -0.60
C ASP A 9 -11.90 -7.37 -0.22
N GLN A 10 -10.95 -7.55 -1.14
CA GLN A 10 -9.65 -8.12 -0.84
C GLN A 10 -8.72 -7.08 -0.23
N LEU A 11 -8.64 -5.89 -0.85
CA LEU A 11 -7.77 -4.81 -0.40
C LEU A 11 -8.06 -4.37 1.04
N LYS A 12 -9.34 -4.29 1.46
CA LYS A 12 -9.72 -3.85 2.81
C LYS A 12 -9.20 -4.75 3.94
N ASN A 13 -8.76 -5.96 3.61
CA ASN A 13 -8.27 -6.95 4.57
C ASN A 13 -6.74 -7.07 4.60
N ILE A 14 -6.01 -6.29 3.79
CA ILE A 14 -4.55 -6.34 3.79
C ILE A 14 -3.99 -5.73 5.08
N THR A 15 -2.91 -6.34 5.57
CA THR A 15 -2.19 -5.85 6.75
C THR A 15 -1.15 -4.80 6.37
N ALA A 16 -0.63 -4.08 7.36
CA ALA A 16 0.53 -3.20 7.19
C ALA A 16 1.75 -3.96 6.63
N ASP A 17 1.91 -5.24 7.01
CA ASP A 17 2.98 -6.11 6.51
C ASP A 17 2.82 -6.40 5.01
N ASP A 18 1.59 -6.72 4.57
CA ASP A 18 1.28 -6.94 3.15
C ASP A 18 1.54 -5.68 2.32
N LEU A 19 1.15 -4.51 2.85
CA LEU A 19 1.36 -3.23 2.19
C LEU A 19 2.86 -2.91 2.04
N ILE A 20 3.65 -3.12 3.09
CA ILE A 20 5.10 -2.91 3.04
C ILE A 20 5.78 -3.89 2.09
N ALA A 21 5.36 -5.15 2.09
CA ALA A 21 5.86 -6.14 1.15
C ALA A 21 5.53 -5.75 -0.30
N ALA A 22 4.34 -5.20 -0.56
CA ALA A 22 3.96 -4.68 -1.87
C ALA A 22 4.81 -3.46 -2.27
N LEU A 23 5.01 -2.50 -1.36
CA LEU A 23 5.89 -1.34 -1.59
C LEU A 23 7.32 -1.80 -1.95
N GLY A 24 7.87 -2.76 -1.23
CA GLY A 24 9.19 -3.33 -1.52
C GLY A 24 9.28 -3.99 -2.90
N LYS A 25 8.27 -4.79 -3.28
CA LYS A 25 8.19 -5.41 -4.63
C LYS A 25 8.06 -4.37 -5.76
N ASP A 26 7.46 -3.23 -5.45
CA ASP A 26 7.29 -2.13 -6.40
C ASP A 26 8.51 -1.20 -6.45
N GLY A 27 9.55 -1.46 -5.65
CA GLY A 27 10.80 -0.69 -5.68
C GLY A 27 10.78 0.58 -4.82
N TRP A 28 9.86 0.69 -3.87
CA TRP A 28 9.85 1.78 -2.91
C TRP A 28 10.95 1.61 -1.86
N VAL A 29 11.54 2.72 -1.44
CA VAL A 29 12.59 2.76 -0.43
C VAL A 29 12.08 3.49 0.81
N CYS A 30 12.32 2.94 2.00
CA CYS A 30 11.95 3.58 3.26
C CYS A 30 12.98 4.67 3.60
N ASP A 31 12.53 5.92 3.69
CA ASP A 31 13.37 7.09 3.99
C ASP A 31 13.54 7.31 5.50
N THR A 32 12.64 6.75 6.33
CA THR A 32 12.64 6.93 7.79
C THR A 32 13.46 5.86 8.52
N LYS A 33 14.16 6.27 9.59
CA LYS A 33 14.92 5.36 10.47
C LYS A 33 14.08 4.92 11.67
N GLY A 34 13.13 4.01 11.44
CA GLY A 34 12.29 3.41 12.49
C GLY A 34 11.07 4.24 12.90
N GLY A 35 10.33 3.76 13.90
CA GLY A 35 9.09 4.38 14.38
C GLY A 35 7.80 3.71 13.87
N SER A 36 6.67 4.20 14.39
CA SER A 36 5.32 3.79 13.97
C SER A 36 4.87 4.48 12.68
N GLU A 37 5.54 5.54 12.25
CA GLU A 37 5.33 6.15 10.93
C GLU A 37 6.53 5.82 10.05
N ARG A 38 6.26 5.34 8.84
CA ARG A 38 7.28 4.98 7.85
C ARG A 38 7.00 5.70 6.55
N ILE A 39 7.91 6.54 6.11
CA ILE A 39 7.77 7.25 4.83
C ILE A 39 8.54 6.48 3.77
N TYR A 40 7.86 6.16 2.68
CA TYR A 40 8.45 5.49 1.52
C TYR A 40 8.52 6.45 0.34
N TYR A 41 9.64 6.43 -0.37
CA TYR A 41 9.86 7.18 -1.61
C TYR A 41 10.03 6.25 -2.80
N HIS A 42 9.38 6.59 -3.91
CA HIS A 42 9.53 5.89 -5.18
C HIS A 42 10.24 6.79 -6.18
N ALA A 43 11.53 6.53 -6.40
CA ALA A 43 12.36 7.36 -7.28
C ALA A 43 11.82 7.49 -8.72
N PRO A 44 11.32 6.41 -9.38
CA PRO A 44 10.82 6.50 -10.74
C PRO A 44 9.61 7.43 -10.90
N THR A 45 8.67 7.44 -9.95
CA THR A 45 7.46 8.27 -10.03
C THR A 45 7.54 9.54 -9.18
N ARG A 46 8.63 9.72 -8.41
CA ARG A 46 8.82 10.81 -7.44
C ARG A 46 7.69 10.95 -6.42
N ARG A 47 7.04 9.83 -6.06
CA ARG A 47 5.92 9.81 -5.09
C ARG A 47 6.40 9.46 -3.70
N ARG A 48 5.62 9.87 -2.70
CA ARG A 48 5.80 9.51 -1.29
C ARG A 48 4.53 8.93 -0.70
N VAL A 49 4.68 7.95 0.17
CA VAL A 49 3.58 7.33 0.93
C VAL A 49 3.99 7.30 2.40
N SER A 50 3.15 7.83 3.28
CA SER A 50 3.33 7.68 4.73
C SER A 50 2.50 6.51 5.26
N VAL A 51 3.17 5.48 5.78
CA VAL A 51 2.59 4.26 6.30
C VAL A 51 2.65 4.29 7.82
N HIS A 52 1.50 4.37 8.48
CA HIS A 52 1.41 4.08 9.92
C HIS A 52 1.55 2.57 10.12
N TYR A 53 2.71 2.13 10.60
CA TYR A 53 3.07 0.75 10.78
C TYR A 53 2.72 0.25 12.18
N HIS A 54 1.70 -0.61 12.23
CA HIS A 54 1.41 -1.48 13.36
C HIS A 54 1.37 -2.93 12.85
N PRO A 55 2.26 -3.81 13.34
CA PRO A 55 2.34 -5.18 12.84
C PRO A 55 1.00 -5.91 12.90
N LYS A 56 0.68 -6.67 11.85
CA LYS A 56 -0.54 -7.50 11.73
C LYS A 56 -1.86 -6.73 11.81
N LYS A 57 -1.84 -5.38 11.76
CA LYS A 57 -3.04 -4.55 11.74
C LYS A 57 -3.43 -4.17 10.32
N THR A 58 -4.73 -4.05 10.09
CA THR A 58 -5.31 -3.52 8.85
C THR A 58 -5.57 -2.02 8.99
N TYR A 59 -5.84 -1.37 7.86
CA TYR A 59 -6.19 0.05 7.82
C TYR A 59 -7.70 0.26 7.76
N SER A 60 -8.16 1.40 8.29
CA SER A 60 -9.53 1.84 8.02
C SER A 60 -9.73 2.07 6.51
N PRO A 61 -10.95 1.88 5.99
CA PRO A 61 -11.26 2.11 4.58
C PRO A 61 -10.79 3.47 4.04
N LYS A 62 -10.86 4.52 4.87
CA LYS A 62 -10.45 5.87 4.49
C LYS A 62 -8.92 5.96 4.37
N MET A 63 -8.19 5.45 5.37
CA MET A 63 -6.72 5.47 5.37
C MET A 63 -6.15 4.64 4.21
N LEU A 64 -6.69 3.44 4.00
CA LEU A 64 -6.26 2.57 2.91
C LEU A 64 -6.45 3.24 1.54
N LYS A 65 -7.59 3.92 1.31
CA LYS A 65 -7.81 4.65 0.05
C LYS A 65 -6.78 5.75 -0.16
N GLY A 66 -6.41 6.49 0.89
CA GLY A 66 -5.35 7.49 0.83
C GLY A 66 -4.03 6.87 0.39
N LEU A 67 -3.57 5.85 1.13
CA LEU A 67 -2.33 5.12 0.84
C LEU A 67 -2.25 4.61 -0.61
N LEU A 68 -3.31 3.96 -1.09
CA LEU A 68 -3.35 3.42 -2.46
C LEU A 68 -3.41 4.54 -3.52
N THR A 69 -3.99 5.69 -3.18
CA THR A 69 -4.02 6.87 -4.07
C THR A 69 -2.65 7.53 -4.14
N ASP A 70 -1.95 7.65 -3.01
CA ASP A 70 -0.61 8.23 -2.92
C ASP A 70 0.44 7.35 -3.61
N ALA A 71 0.31 6.01 -3.48
CA ALA A 71 1.08 5.06 -4.28
C ALA A 71 0.70 5.18 -5.77
N GLY A 72 -0.59 5.45 -6.02
CA GLY A 72 -1.25 5.55 -7.32
C GLY A 72 -1.11 4.30 -8.16
N TRP A 73 -1.28 3.16 -7.49
CA TRP A 73 -1.39 1.83 -8.09
C TRP A 73 -2.73 1.64 -8.79
N THR A 74 -2.69 0.85 -9.84
CA THR A 74 -3.84 0.40 -10.62
C THR A 74 -4.27 -1.01 -10.21
N GLU A 75 -5.38 -1.49 -10.77
CA GLU A 75 -5.79 -2.89 -10.58
C GLU A 75 -4.71 -3.89 -11.01
N ASN A 76 -4.02 -3.61 -12.12
CA ASN A 76 -2.93 -4.46 -12.61
C ASN A 76 -1.76 -4.50 -11.63
N ASP A 77 -1.48 -3.38 -10.96
CA ASP A 77 -0.46 -3.32 -9.92
C ASP A 77 -0.86 -4.14 -8.70
N PHE A 78 -2.12 -4.09 -8.26
CA PHE A 78 -2.58 -4.91 -7.14
C PHE A 78 -2.38 -6.40 -7.41
N LYS A 79 -2.62 -6.86 -8.65
CA LYS A 79 -2.35 -8.24 -9.08
C LYS A 79 -0.85 -8.54 -9.11
N ARG A 80 -0.03 -7.67 -9.73
CA ARG A 80 1.43 -7.81 -9.81
C ARG A 80 2.08 -7.87 -8.43
N LEU A 81 1.60 -7.06 -7.49
CA LEU A 81 2.12 -6.93 -6.13
C LEU A 81 1.58 -7.98 -5.15
N LYS A 82 0.65 -8.83 -5.61
CA LYS A 82 -0.01 -9.90 -4.86
C LYS A 82 -0.88 -9.38 -3.70
N LEU A 83 -1.51 -8.22 -3.86
CA LEU A 83 -2.49 -7.67 -2.92
C LEU A 83 -3.91 -8.20 -3.16
N VAL A 84 -4.18 -8.65 -4.37
CA VAL A 84 -5.43 -9.32 -4.75
C VAL A 84 -5.11 -10.60 -5.50
N LYS A 85 -5.95 -11.61 -5.31
CA LYS A 85 -5.93 -12.84 -6.10
C LYS A 85 -6.62 -12.58 -7.43
N ARG A 86 -6.18 -13.30 -8.47
CA ARG A 86 -6.81 -13.29 -9.80
C ARG A 86 -8.25 -13.79 -9.72
#